data_AF-A0A6A8ALR5-F1
#
_entry.id   AF-A0A6A8ALR5-F1
#
_cell.length_a   1.000
_cell.length_b   1.000
_cell.length_c   1.000
_cell.angle_alpha   90.00
_cell.angle_beta   90.00
_cell.angle_gamma   90.00
#
_symmetry.space_group_name_H-M   'P 1'
#
loop_
_entity.id
_entity.type
_entity.pdbx_description
1 polymer ?
#
loop_
_entity_poly.entity_id
_entity_poly.type
_entity_poly.pdbx_seq_one_letter_code
_entity_poly.pdbx_strand_id
1 'polypeptide(L)'
;MKEKILNIEIRLLIVKYGYKDILEALSKTKGTSIDEIESSIASLQKKSAMRKPTRKKSVMEVAEDVISGAEHYTSLHKLAIKYRNKEFLPQLKDVKRFLERSGIESNKLKSRVDSTKKVFEFLKGLSKHELESLLTEIPENGESAFSALANEIISGQPGK
;
A
#
# COMPACT_ATOMS: atom_id res chain seq x y z
N MET A 1 6.48 -26.96 -0.33
CA MET A 1 7.66 -27.86 -0.34
C MET A 1 7.60 -28.84 -1.51
N LYS A 2 6.47 -29.54 -1.72
CA LYS A 2 6.24 -30.47 -2.85
C LYS A 2 6.51 -29.87 -4.24
N GLU A 3 6.08 -28.63 -4.50
CA GLU A 3 6.35 -27.93 -5.78
C GLU A 3 7.85 -27.74 -6.07
N LYS A 4 8.69 -27.58 -5.04
CA LYS A 4 10.13 -27.39 -5.25
C LYS A 4 10.81 -28.68 -5.70
N ILE A 5 10.40 -29.81 -5.14
CA ILE A 5 10.93 -31.14 -5.48
C ILE A 5 10.50 -31.52 -6.89
N LEU A 6 9.22 -31.35 -7.22
CA LEU A 6 8.69 -31.61 -8.56
C LEU A 6 9.42 -30.78 -9.64
N ASN A 7 9.70 -29.51 -9.36
CA ASN A 7 10.45 -28.65 -10.30
C ASN A 7 11.90 -29.13 -10.49
N ILE A 8 12.53 -29.69 -9.47
CA ILE A 8 13.90 -30.24 -9.57
C ILE A 8 13.89 -31.52 -10.41
N GLU A 9 12.91 -32.40 -10.20
CA GLU A 9 12.76 -33.64 -10.98
C GLU A 9 12.50 -33.37 -12.46
N ILE A 10 11.61 -32.43 -12.77
CA ILE A 10 11.33 -32.03 -14.15
C ILE A 10 12.59 -31.45 -14.81
N ARG A 11 13.34 -30.59 -14.10
CA ARG A 11 14.61 -30.05 -14.61
C ARG A 11 15.65 -31.15 -14.87
N LEU A 12 15.76 -32.12 -13.97
CA LEU A 12 16.64 -33.28 -14.14
C LEU A 12 16.26 -34.11 -15.37
N LEU A 13 14.97 -34.32 -15.59
CA LEU A 13 14.48 -35.02 -16.78
C LEU A 13 14.85 -34.23 -18.05
N ILE A 14 14.60 -32.92 -18.07
CA ILE A 14 14.92 -32.05 -19.22
C ILE A 14 16.41 -32.08 -19.55
N VAL A 15 17.28 -32.08 -18.53
CA VAL A 15 18.73 -32.16 -18.74
C VAL A 15 19.16 -33.53 -19.27
N LYS A 16 18.52 -34.62 -18.82
CA LYS A 16 18.92 -35.99 -19.19
C LYS A 16 18.42 -36.43 -20.56
N TYR A 17 17.21 -36.06 -20.93
CA TYR A 17 16.54 -36.57 -22.13
C TYR A 17 16.20 -35.47 -23.14
N GLY A 18 16.38 -34.21 -22.77
CA GLY A 18 16.00 -33.10 -23.64
C GLY A 18 14.50 -32.82 -23.62
N TYR A 19 14.15 -31.60 -24.02
CA TYR A 19 12.78 -31.10 -23.93
C TYR A 19 11.81 -31.82 -24.87
N LYS A 20 12.26 -32.15 -26.10
CA LYS A 20 11.43 -32.76 -27.15
C LYS A 20 11.02 -34.19 -26.79
N ASP A 21 11.96 -34.99 -26.29
CA ASP A 21 11.71 -36.40 -25.94
C ASP A 21 10.75 -36.51 -24.75
N ILE A 22 10.79 -35.53 -23.83
CA ILE A 22 9.82 -35.43 -22.73
C ILE A 22 8.44 -35.06 -23.24
N LEU A 23 8.33 -34.11 -24.16
CA LEU A 23 7.04 -33.77 -24.77
C LEU A 23 6.45 -34.95 -25.53
N GLU A 24 7.27 -35.73 -26.22
CA GLU A 24 6.85 -36.94 -26.93
C GLU A 24 6.44 -38.08 -25.96
N ALA A 25 7.15 -38.23 -24.83
CA ALA A 25 6.74 -39.17 -23.79
C ALA A 25 5.42 -38.74 -23.12
N LEU A 26 5.25 -37.44 -22.88
CA LEU A 26 4.03 -36.86 -22.32
C LEU A 26 2.84 -36.98 -23.28
N SER A 27 3.06 -36.79 -24.59
CA SER A 27 2.03 -36.96 -25.62
C SER A 27 1.54 -38.41 -25.69
N LYS A 28 2.46 -39.38 -25.66
CA LYS A 28 2.14 -40.82 -25.60
C LYS A 28 1.38 -41.22 -24.34
N THR A 29 1.74 -40.64 -23.19
CA THR A 29 1.13 -41.00 -21.90
C THR A 29 -0.29 -40.42 -21.73
N LYS A 30 -0.53 -39.20 -22.25
CA LYS A 30 -1.85 -38.55 -22.18
C LYS A 30 -2.74 -38.79 -23.39
N GLY A 31 -2.22 -39.35 -24.48
CA GLY A 31 -2.96 -39.52 -25.73
C GLY A 31 -3.29 -38.20 -26.43
N THR A 32 -2.56 -37.12 -26.13
CA THR A 32 -2.74 -35.78 -26.69
C THR A 32 -1.60 -35.44 -27.63
N SER A 33 -1.82 -34.56 -28.61
CA SER A 33 -0.76 -34.17 -29.55
C SER A 33 0.33 -33.33 -28.87
N ILE A 34 1.53 -33.29 -29.45
CA ILE A 34 2.64 -32.45 -28.95
C ILE A 34 2.23 -30.98 -28.96
N ASP A 35 1.54 -30.53 -30.01
CA ASP A 35 1.05 -29.15 -30.17
C ASP A 35 0.03 -28.75 -29.10
N GLU A 36 -0.84 -29.69 -28.68
CA GLU A 36 -1.81 -29.47 -27.60
C GLU A 36 -1.13 -29.30 -26.24
N ILE A 37 -0.04 -30.05 -26.01
CA ILE A 37 0.76 -29.94 -24.78
C ILE A 37 1.51 -28.61 -24.77
N GLU A 38 2.15 -28.22 -25.87
CA GLU A 38 2.84 -26.94 -25.99
C GLU A 38 1.87 -25.76 -25.82
N SER A 39 0.70 -25.82 -26.45
CA SER A 39 -0.36 -24.80 -26.30
C SER A 39 -0.86 -24.71 -24.86
N SER A 40 -1.02 -25.85 -24.18
CA SER A 40 -1.38 -25.90 -22.77
C SER A 40 -0.30 -25.28 -21.88
N ILE A 41 0.99 -25.60 -22.11
CA ILE A 41 2.12 -25.02 -21.38
C ILE A 41 2.18 -23.50 -21.60
N ALA A 42 2.03 -23.03 -22.84
CA ALA A 42 2.03 -21.61 -23.18
C ALA A 42 0.87 -20.87 -22.52
N SER A 43 -0.32 -21.48 -22.46
CA SER A 43 -1.49 -20.89 -21.78
C SER A 43 -1.30 -20.81 -20.26
N LEU A 44 -0.65 -21.80 -19.65
CA LEU A 44 -0.33 -21.83 -18.22
C LEU A 44 0.75 -20.80 -17.85
N GLN A 45 1.78 -20.64 -18.70
CA GLN A 45 2.79 -19.61 -18.52
C GLN A 45 2.21 -18.19 -18.66
N LYS A 46 1.31 -17.97 -19.62
CA LYS A 46 0.59 -16.68 -19.76
C LYS A 46 -0.29 -16.38 -18.54
N LYS A 47 -0.95 -17.40 -17.96
CA LYS A 47 -1.74 -17.25 -16.73
C LYS A 47 -0.90 -16.96 -15.49
N SER A 48 0.34 -17.47 -15.41
CA SER A 48 1.22 -17.22 -14.25
C SER A 48 1.95 -15.88 -14.29
N ALA A 49 1.95 -15.17 -15.43
CA ALA A 49 2.57 -13.85 -15.57
C ALA A 49 1.75 -12.72 -14.92
N MET A 50 0.52 -12.99 -14.47
CA MET A 50 -0.30 -12.01 -13.74
C MET A 50 -0.10 -12.15 -12.23
N ARG A 51 0.40 -11.06 -11.63
CA ARG A 51 0.65 -10.80 -10.19
C ARG A 51 2.12 -10.89 -9.79
N LYS A 52 2.95 -10.02 -10.37
CA LYS A 52 4.08 -9.48 -9.61
C LYS A 52 3.50 -8.85 -8.33
N PRO A 53 3.99 -9.18 -7.13
CA PRO A 53 3.59 -8.48 -5.93
C PRO A 53 4.02 -7.03 -6.09
N THR A 54 3.04 -6.13 -6.24
CA THR A 54 3.29 -4.69 -6.19
C THR A 54 3.93 -4.41 -4.85
N ARG A 55 5.16 -3.89 -4.87
CA ARG A 55 5.86 -3.44 -3.67
C ARG A 55 4.89 -2.54 -2.90
N LYS A 56 4.58 -2.92 -1.65
CA LYS A 56 3.74 -2.08 -0.80
C LYS A 56 4.46 -0.75 -0.62
N LYS A 57 3.83 0.33 -1.05
CA LYS A 57 4.38 1.67 -0.93
C LYS A 57 4.58 2.02 0.54
N SER A 58 5.67 2.74 0.83
CA SER A 58 5.90 3.27 2.18
C SER A 58 4.95 4.44 2.48
N VAL A 59 4.80 4.79 3.76
CA VAL A 59 4.02 5.97 4.19
C VAL A 59 4.49 7.24 3.46
N MET A 60 5.81 7.44 3.35
CA MET A 60 6.35 8.63 2.67
C MET A 60 6.08 8.59 1.17
N GLU A 61 6.21 7.44 0.52
CA GLU A 61 5.90 7.31 -0.91
C GLU A 61 4.42 7.65 -1.18
N VAL A 62 3.50 7.19 -0.32
CA VAL A 62 2.07 7.50 -0.47
C VAL A 62 1.77 8.97 -0.16
N ALA A 63 2.41 9.56 0.86
CA ALA A 63 2.23 10.96 1.17
C ALA A 63 2.76 11.86 0.04
N GLU A 64 3.96 11.55 -0.47
CA GLU A 64 4.63 12.28 -1.55
C GLU A 64 3.78 12.33 -2.82
N ASP A 65 3.19 11.19 -3.21
CA ASP A 65 2.27 11.09 -4.35
C ASP A 65 1.07 12.06 -4.23
N VAL A 66 0.62 12.37 -3.02
CA VAL A 66 -0.57 13.21 -2.76
C VAL A 66 -0.21 14.69 -2.63
N ILE A 67 0.88 14.99 -1.94
CA ILE A 67 1.31 16.37 -1.63
C ILE A 67 2.09 17.00 -2.78
N SER A 68 2.58 16.20 -3.74
CA SER A 68 3.22 16.70 -4.96
C SER A 68 2.36 17.78 -5.63
N GLY A 69 2.97 18.95 -5.86
CA GLY A 69 2.30 20.11 -6.47
C GLY A 69 1.30 20.84 -5.57
N ALA A 70 1.25 20.54 -4.26
CA ALA A 70 0.44 21.32 -3.32
C ALA A 70 1.09 22.68 -3.02
N GLU A 71 0.25 23.71 -2.86
CA GLU A 71 0.67 25.08 -2.53
C GLU A 71 1.45 25.16 -1.21
N HIS A 72 1.12 24.29 -0.25
CA HIS A 72 1.76 24.23 1.07
C HIS A 72 2.61 22.96 1.25
N TYR A 73 3.31 22.55 0.18
CA TYR A 73 4.12 21.33 0.13
C TYR A 73 5.06 21.18 1.33
N THR A 74 5.77 22.24 1.73
CA THR A 74 6.78 22.19 2.81
C THR A 74 6.16 21.81 4.17
N SER A 75 5.00 22.36 4.50
CA SER A 75 4.29 22.05 5.75
C SER A 75 3.72 20.63 5.72
N LEU A 76 3.15 20.24 4.58
CA LEU A 76 2.62 18.88 4.38
C LEU A 76 3.72 17.82 4.44
N HIS A 77 4.89 18.10 3.86
CA HIS A 77 6.04 17.20 3.89
C HIS A 77 6.59 17.04 5.32
N LYS A 78 6.65 18.13 6.10
CA LYS A 78 7.00 18.05 7.53
C LYS A 78 5.99 17.19 8.31
N LEU A 79 4.69 17.36 8.07
CA LEU A 79 3.65 16.52 8.67
C LEU A 79 3.77 15.05 8.22
N ALA A 80 4.16 14.79 6.98
CA ALA A 80 4.43 13.42 6.49
C ALA A 80 5.57 12.75 7.23
N ILE A 81 6.66 13.47 7.49
CA ILE A 81 7.78 12.97 8.31
C ILE A 81 7.29 12.66 9.73
N LYS A 82 6.58 13.59 10.37
CA LYS A 82 6.03 13.39 11.73
C LYS A 82 5.02 12.25 11.78
N TYR A 83 4.20 12.08 10.74
CA TYR A 83 3.27 10.97 10.61
C TYR A 83 4.00 9.63 10.48
N ARG A 84 5.06 9.57 9.66
CA ARG A 84 5.90 8.36 9.55
C ARG A 84 6.55 8.01 10.89
N ASN A 85 7.06 9.01 11.61
CA ASN A 85 7.73 8.84 12.91
C ASN A 85 6.75 8.56 14.05
N LYS A 86 5.44 8.55 13.78
CA LYS A 86 4.37 8.43 14.78
C LYS A 86 4.32 9.58 15.80
N GLU A 87 4.95 10.71 15.50
CA GLU A 87 4.81 11.95 16.27
C GLU A 87 3.47 12.63 15.98
N PHE A 88 2.97 12.48 14.75
CA PHE A 88 1.65 12.93 14.33
C PHE A 88 0.72 11.73 14.17
N LEU A 89 -0.44 11.77 14.85
CA LEU A 89 -1.44 10.70 14.88
C LEU A 89 -0.85 9.32 15.21
N PRO A 90 -0.24 9.13 16.40
CA PRO A 90 0.59 7.96 16.75
C PRO A 90 -0.11 6.62 16.53
N GLN A 91 -1.39 6.53 16.85
CA GLN A 91 -2.15 5.30 16.79
C GLN A 91 -3.22 5.34 15.69
N LEU A 92 -3.58 4.16 15.14
CA LEU A 92 -4.62 4.06 14.13
C LEU A 92 -5.98 4.58 14.62
N LYS A 93 -6.27 4.47 15.93
CA LYS A 93 -7.47 5.05 16.55
C LYS A 93 -7.49 6.58 16.43
N ASP A 94 -6.34 7.24 16.55
CA ASP A 94 -6.22 8.69 16.44
C ASP A 94 -6.45 9.11 14.98
N VAL A 95 -5.91 8.34 14.03
CA VAL A 95 -6.16 8.55 12.59
C VAL A 95 -7.63 8.39 12.25
N LYS A 96 -8.30 7.36 12.79
CA LYS A 96 -9.72 7.14 12.57
C LYS A 96 -10.57 8.28 13.13
N ARG A 97 -10.31 8.69 14.37
CA ARG A 97 -10.97 9.84 15.01
C ARG A 97 -10.76 11.13 14.22
N PHE A 98 -9.53 11.37 13.74
CA PHE A 98 -9.22 12.54 12.93
C PHE A 98 -10.06 12.59 11.65
N LEU A 99 -10.10 11.47 10.92
CA LEU A 99 -10.86 11.38 9.67
C LEU A 99 -12.37 11.46 9.91
N GLU A 100 -12.89 10.80 10.95
CA GLU A 100 -14.30 10.87 11.33
C GLU A 100 -14.74 12.30 11.66
N ARG A 101 -13.95 13.03 12.45
CA ARG A 101 -14.24 14.44 12.75
C ARG A 101 -14.20 15.31 11.49
N SER A 102 -13.35 14.96 10.54
CA SER A 102 -13.27 15.61 9.23
C SER A 102 -14.41 15.22 8.27
N GLY A 103 -15.39 14.42 8.72
CA GLY A 103 -16.49 13.92 7.89
C GLY A 103 -16.09 12.80 6.92
N ILE A 104 -14.89 12.23 7.06
CA ILE A 104 -14.37 11.19 6.17
C ILE A 104 -14.56 9.81 6.81
N GLU A 105 -15.24 8.91 6.12
CA GLU A 105 -15.46 7.55 6.60
C GLU A 105 -14.15 6.79 6.87
N SER A 106 -13.96 6.37 8.13
CA SER A 106 -12.75 5.70 8.63
C SER A 106 -12.90 4.18 8.82
N ASN A 107 -14.14 3.66 8.74
CA ASN A 107 -14.50 2.29 9.11
C ASN A 107 -13.71 1.19 8.35
N LYS A 108 -13.24 1.48 7.14
CA LYS A 108 -12.50 0.52 6.28
C LYS A 108 -10.97 0.56 6.45
N LEU A 109 -10.44 1.42 7.32
CA LEU A 109 -8.99 1.60 7.47
C LEU A 109 -8.37 0.48 8.30
N LYS A 110 -7.47 -0.28 7.66
CA LYS A 110 -6.78 -1.44 8.25
C LYS A 110 -5.37 -1.11 8.74
N SER A 111 -4.73 -0.07 8.21
CA SER A 111 -3.39 0.34 8.60
C SER A 111 -3.14 1.85 8.44
N ARG A 112 -2.07 2.35 9.06
CA ARG A 112 -1.60 3.73 8.89
C ARG A 112 -1.20 4.04 7.45
N VAL A 113 -0.60 3.07 6.75
CA VAL A 113 -0.24 3.22 5.34
C VAL A 113 -1.50 3.40 4.49
N ASP A 114 -2.53 2.58 4.70
CA ASP A 114 -3.79 2.67 3.94
C ASP A 114 -4.55 3.98 4.20
N SER A 115 -4.35 4.57 5.37
CA SER A 115 -4.98 5.84 5.77
C SER A 115 -4.17 7.07 5.37
N THR A 116 -2.88 6.90 5.02
CA THR A 116 -1.99 8.00 4.66
C THR A 116 -2.59 8.84 3.54
N LYS A 117 -3.08 8.20 2.47
CA LYS A 117 -3.69 8.91 1.34
C LYS A 117 -4.84 9.83 1.80
N LYS A 118 -5.80 9.29 2.56
CA LYS A 118 -6.96 10.06 3.04
C LYS A 118 -6.58 11.21 3.97
N VAL A 119 -5.60 10.98 4.85
CA VAL A 119 -5.09 12.00 5.76
C VAL A 119 -4.49 13.15 4.98
N PHE A 120 -3.60 12.87 4.03
CA PHE A 120 -2.92 13.91 3.27
C PHE A 120 -3.81 14.58 2.22
N GLU A 121 -4.83 13.90 1.70
CA GLU A 121 -5.87 14.52 0.86
C GLU A 121 -6.67 15.55 1.66
N PHE A 122 -7.03 15.24 2.90
CA PHE A 122 -7.70 16.20 3.78
C PHE A 122 -6.78 17.37 4.15
N LEU A 123 -5.54 17.09 4.59
CA LEU A 123 -4.58 18.14 4.96
C LEU A 123 -4.26 19.08 3.80
N LYS A 124 -4.30 18.59 2.56
CA LYS A 124 -4.10 19.42 1.36
C LYS A 124 -5.20 20.49 1.18
N GLY A 125 -6.38 20.27 1.77
CA GLY A 125 -7.48 21.24 1.76
C GLY A 125 -7.44 22.27 2.89
N LEU A 126 -6.50 22.15 3.83
CA LEU A 126 -6.36 23.09 4.94
C LEU A 126 -5.57 24.34 4.51
N SER A 127 -5.88 25.47 5.14
CA SER A 127 -5.12 26.70 5.01
C SER A 127 -3.73 26.56 5.61
N LYS A 128 -2.79 27.41 5.16
CA LYS A 128 -1.44 27.48 5.70
C LYS A 128 -1.41 27.63 7.23
N HIS A 129 -2.29 28.46 7.78
CA HIS A 129 -2.37 28.71 9.23
C HIS A 129 -2.75 27.45 10.00
N GLU A 130 -3.74 26.70 9.52
CA GLU A 130 -4.15 25.43 10.14
C GLU A 130 -3.02 24.38 10.07
N LEU A 131 -2.31 24.31 8.94
CA LEU A 131 -1.16 23.41 8.79
C LEU A 131 0.01 23.79 9.71
N GLU A 132 0.22 25.07 9.97
CA GLU A 132 1.25 25.56 10.89
C GLU A 132 0.87 25.30 12.34
N SER A 133 -0.39 25.53 12.73
CA SER A 133 -0.91 25.17 14.07
C SER A 133 -0.68 23.69 14.37
N LEU A 134 -1.04 22.84 13.41
CA LEU A 134 -0.81 21.40 13.47
C LEU A 134 0.66 21.00 13.65
N LEU A 135 1.61 21.83 13.21
CA LEU A 135 3.04 21.56 13.37
C LEU A 135 3.58 22.04 14.71
N THR A 136 3.09 23.17 15.21
CA THR A 136 3.54 23.77 16.49
C THR A 136 3.01 23.04 17.71
N GLU A 137 1.85 22.42 17.60
CA GLU A 137 1.15 21.84 18.75
C GLU A 137 1.36 20.33 18.90
N ILE A 138 2.26 19.74 18.11
CA ILE A 138 2.70 18.36 18.30
C ILE A 138 3.71 18.36 19.47
N PRO A 139 3.32 17.88 20.67
CA PRO A 139 4.24 17.85 21.79
C PRO A 139 5.41 16.91 21.47
N GLU A 140 6.63 17.34 21.78
CA GLU A 140 7.85 16.54 21.57
C GLU A 140 7.81 15.18 22.32
N ASN A 141 6.92 15.05 23.32
CA ASN A 141 6.82 13.88 24.19
C ASN A 141 5.75 12.83 23.78
N GLY A 142 5.15 12.93 22.59
CA GLY A 142 4.35 11.83 22.01
C GLY A 142 3.01 11.52 22.71
N GLU A 143 2.58 12.34 23.67
CA GLU A 143 1.22 12.29 24.20
C GLU A 143 0.22 12.84 23.18
N SER A 144 -0.95 12.20 23.10
CA SER A 144 -1.99 12.44 22.10
C SER A 144 -2.73 13.78 22.32
N ALA A 145 -2.00 14.90 22.26
CA ALA A 145 -2.52 16.27 22.32
C ALA A 145 -3.47 16.60 21.13
N PHE A 146 -3.42 15.78 20.08
CA PHE A 146 -4.26 15.91 18.90
C PHE A 146 -5.77 15.76 19.19
N SER A 147 -6.17 15.02 20.25
CA SER A 147 -7.59 14.90 20.61
C SER A 147 -8.21 16.24 21.03
N ALA A 148 -7.41 17.15 21.61
CA ALA A 148 -7.85 18.49 22.02
C ALA A 148 -7.97 19.44 20.81
N LEU A 149 -7.00 19.42 19.90
CA LEU A 149 -6.97 20.31 18.73
C LEU A 149 -7.96 19.99 17.63
N ALA A 150 -8.19 18.70 17.37
CA ALA A 150 -9.24 18.32 16.45
C ALA A 150 -10.65 18.66 16.98
N ASN A 151 -10.81 19.08 18.24
CA ASN A 151 -12.04 19.74 18.66
C ASN A 151 -12.02 21.21 18.20
N GLU A 152 -10.96 21.96 18.46
CA GLU A 152 -10.91 23.41 18.20
C GLU A 152 -10.91 23.78 16.71
N ILE A 153 -10.19 23.03 15.87
CA ILE A 153 -10.11 23.27 14.42
C ILE A 153 -11.41 22.88 13.69
N ILE A 154 -12.11 21.84 14.16
CA ILE A 154 -13.28 21.27 13.45
C ILE A 154 -14.61 21.82 14.01
N SER A 155 -14.63 22.27 15.27
CA SER A 155 -15.84 22.78 15.91
C SER A 155 -16.15 24.24 15.66
N GLY A 156 -15.46 24.92 14.72
CA GLY A 156 -15.63 26.34 14.42
C GLY A 156 -17.07 26.83 14.49
N GLN A 157 -17.50 27.27 15.68
CA GLN A 157 -18.62 28.18 15.85
C GLN A 157 -18.05 29.58 15.63
N PRO A 158 -18.48 30.31 14.59
CA PRO A 158 -18.37 31.75 14.63
C PRO A 158 -19.39 32.26 15.65
N GLY A 159 -18.91 32.88 16.74
CA GLY A 159 -19.74 33.70 17.61
C GLY A 159 -19.63 33.39 19.10
N LYS A 160 -18.71 34.07 19.77
CA LYS A 160 -19.04 35.22 20.62
C LYS A 160 -17.81 36.05 20.93
#